data_AF-A0A7X5SCS2-F1
#
_entry.id   AF-A0A7X5SCS2-F1
#
_cell.length_a   1.000
_cell.length_b   1.000
_cell.length_c   1.000
_cell.angle_alpha   90.00
_cell.angle_beta   90.00
_cell.angle_gamma   90.00
#
_symmetry.space_group_name_H-M   'P 1'
#
loop_
_entity.id
_entity.type
_entity.pdbx_description
1 polymer ?
#
loop_
_entity_poly.entity_id
_entity_poly.type
_entity_poly.pdbx_seq_one_letter_code
_entity_poly.pdbx_strand_id
1 'polypeptide(L)'
;ADRLREFTQFRQRMNQRILAEPNQVVRRFFALDTQTYQAGALDVKTKELLGLVASMVLRCDDCISYHVAQCKEAGVTREEFFETFSV
;
A
#
# COMPACT_ATOMS: atom_id res chain seq x y z
N ALA A 1 1.87 14.50 17.02
CA ALA A 1 1.03 13.29 17.06
C ALA A 1 1.59 12.31 16.02
N ASP A 2 1.55 11.00 16.28
CA ASP A 2 2.23 10.00 15.45
C ASP A 2 1.39 9.69 14.20
N ARG A 3 1.63 10.49 13.14
CA ARG A 3 0.86 10.50 11.88
C ARG A 3 0.70 9.11 11.26
N LEU A 4 1.73 8.27 11.34
CA LEU A 4 1.69 6.90 10.82
C LEU A 4 0.70 6.05 11.61
N ARG A 5 0.74 6.14 12.94
CA ARG A 5 -0.20 5.44 13.82
C ARG A 5 -1.64 5.85 13.55
N GLU A 6 -1.89 7.15 13.41
CA GLU A 6 -3.23 7.69 13.11
C GLU A 6 -3.76 7.19 11.77
N PHE A 7 -2.91 7.20 10.73
CA PHE A 7 -3.22 6.68 9.41
C PHE A 7 -3.55 5.18 9.44
N THR A 8 -2.70 4.36 10.08
CA THR A 8 -2.92 2.91 10.19
C THR A 8 -4.22 2.60 10.92
N GLN A 9 -4.48 3.28 12.04
CA GLN A 9 -5.73 3.12 12.79
C GLN A 9 -6.95 3.56 11.98
N PHE A 10 -6.86 4.67 11.24
CA PHE A 10 -7.94 5.13 10.37
C PHE A 10 -8.26 4.10 9.29
N ARG A 11 -7.25 3.61 8.56
CA ARG A 11 -7.41 2.58 7.53
C ARG A 11 -8.02 1.29 8.07
N GLN A 12 -7.55 0.79 9.21
CA GLN A 12 -8.12 -0.41 9.83
C GLN A 12 -9.61 -0.23 10.14
N ARG A 13 -9.99 0.90 10.75
CA ARG A 13 -11.40 1.20 11.05
C ARG A 13 -12.25 1.29 9.77
N MET A 14 -11.75 1.96 8.74
CA MET A 14 -12.51 2.11 7.49
C MET A 14 -12.63 0.80 6.72
N ASN A 15 -11.55 0.01 6.62
CA ASN A 15 -11.57 -1.31 6.00
C ASN A 15 -12.56 -2.25 6.70
N GLN A 16 -12.60 -2.23 8.04
CA GLN A 16 -13.57 -3.02 8.79
C GLN A 16 -15.02 -2.64 8.43
N ARG A 17 -15.32 -1.34 8.37
CA ARG A 17 -16.66 -0.85 7.97
C ARG A 17 -17.01 -1.23 6.55
N ILE A 18 -16.08 -1.03 5.60
CA ILE A 18 -16.29 -1.33 4.18
C ILE A 18 -16.53 -2.84 3.96
N LEU A 19 -15.74 -3.70 4.62
CA LEU A 19 -15.83 -5.15 4.43
C LEU A 19 -17.00 -5.81 5.19
N ALA A 20 -17.54 -5.14 6.21
CA ALA A 20 -18.74 -5.57 6.92
C ALA A 20 -20.00 -5.50 6.03
N GLU A 21 -20.02 -4.62 5.03
CA GLU A 21 -21.13 -4.53 4.10
C GLU A 21 -21.26 -5.80 3.23
N PRO A 22 -22.49 -6.26 2.92
CA PRO A 22 -22.74 -7.46 2.12
C PRO A 22 -22.53 -7.20 0.62
N ASN A 23 -21.37 -6.66 0.22
CA ASN A 23 -21.02 -6.35 -1.15
C ASN A 23 -19.89 -7.25 -1.68
N GLN A 24 -20.25 -8.22 -2.53
CA GLN A 24 -19.30 -9.18 -3.09
C GLN A 24 -18.28 -8.53 -4.04
N VAL A 25 -18.66 -7.49 -4.78
CA VAL A 25 -17.78 -6.79 -5.72
C VAL A 25 -16.64 -6.11 -4.95
N VAL A 26 -16.97 -5.40 -3.87
CA VAL A 26 -15.98 -4.76 -3.00
C VAL A 26 -15.04 -5.80 -2.37
N ARG A 27 -15.57 -6.92 -1.85
CA ARG A 27 -14.75 -7.99 -1.27
C ARG A 27 -13.76 -8.59 -2.28
N ARG A 28 -14.20 -8.81 -3.52
CA ARG A 28 -13.34 -9.32 -4.59
C ARG A 28 -12.23 -8.33 -4.94
N PHE A 29 -12.56 -7.04 -4.99
CA PHE A 29 -11.57 -6.00 -5.24
C PHE A 29 -10.50 -5.94 -4.14
N PHE A 30 -10.90 -5.92 -2.86
CA PHE A 30 -9.95 -5.93 -1.74
C PHE A 30 -9.08 -7.19 -1.71
N ALA A 31 -9.67 -8.35 -2.02
CA ALA A 31 -8.92 -9.60 -2.12
C ALA A 31 -7.90 -9.55 -3.27
N LEU A 32 -8.28 -9.00 -4.43
CA LEU A 32 -7.39 -8.81 -5.56
C LEU A 32 -6.23 -7.87 -5.21
N ASP A 33 -6.54 -6.70 -4.64
CA ASP A 33 -5.56 -5.70 -4.20
C ASP A 33 -4.56 -6.31 -3.21
N THR A 34 -5.02 -7.13 -2.26
CA THR A 34 -4.10 -7.82 -1.33
C THR A 34 -3.23 -8.87 -2.05
N GLN A 35 -3.81 -9.60 -3.01
CA GLN A 35 -3.12 -10.70 -3.71
C GLN A 35 -2.05 -10.19 -4.68
N THR A 36 -2.23 -9.02 -5.30
CA THR A 36 -1.26 -8.47 -6.26
C THR A 36 0.10 -8.22 -5.64
N TYR A 37 0.19 -7.93 -4.34
CA TYR A 37 1.43 -7.68 -3.60
C TYR A 37 2.09 -8.95 -3.02
N GLN A 38 1.48 -10.13 -3.14
CA GLN A 38 2.13 -11.38 -2.73
C GLN A 38 3.37 -11.68 -3.58
N ALA A 39 4.41 -12.25 -2.99
CA ALA A 39 5.63 -12.64 -3.72
C ALA A 39 5.32 -13.64 -4.85
N GLY A 40 6.05 -13.51 -5.96
CA GLY A 40 6.01 -14.42 -7.11
C GLY A 40 7.30 -14.30 -7.89
N ALA A 41 7.21 -14.13 -9.22
CA ALA A 41 8.39 -13.82 -10.03
C ALA A 41 9.06 -12.49 -9.62
N LEU A 42 8.28 -11.56 -9.06
CA LEU A 42 8.78 -10.37 -8.36
C LEU A 42 8.56 -10.56 -6.86
N ASP A 43 9.53 -10.16 -6.06
CA ASP A 43 9.43 -10.17 -4.61
C ASP A 43 8.50 -9.05 -4.08
N VAL A 44 8.15 -9.12 -2.79
CA VAL A 44 7.26 -8.13 -2.16
C VAL A 44 7.87 -6.73 -2.24
N LYS A 45 9.18 -6.61 -1.97
CA LYS A 45 9.90 -5.35 -2.00
C LYS A 45 9.76 -4.62 -3.35
N THR A 46 9.99 -5.33 -4.46
CA THR A 46 9.82 -4.77 -5.81
C THR A 46 8.37 -4.38 -6.06
N LYS A 47 7.40 -5.22 -5.68
CA LYS A 47 5.98 -4.94 -5.89
C LYS A 47 5.50 -3.71 -5.10
N GLU A 48 5.95 -3.53 -3.87
CA GLU A 48 5.61 -2.35 -3.07
C GLU A 48 6.22 -1.07 -3.66
N LEU A 49 7.44 -1.12 -4.22
CA LEU A 49 8.01 0.02 -4.95
C LEU A 49 7.19 0.37 -6.19
N LEU A 50 6.71 -0.62 -6.95
CA LEU A 50 5.79 -0.38 -8.08
C LEU A 50 4.47 0.25 -7.61
N GLY A 51 3.92 -0.22 -6.49
CA GLY A 51 2.74 0.37 -5.86
C GLY A 51 2.96 1.82 -5.43
N LEU A 52 4.13 2.14 -4.88
CA LEU A 52 4.53 3.49 -4.52
C LEU A 52 4.62 4.41 -5.74
N VAL A 53 5.30 3.99 -6.80
CA VAL A 53 5.40 4.75 -8.05
C VAL A 53 4.01 5.04 -8.62
N ALA A 54 3.16 4.01 -8.76
CA ALA A 54 1.80 4.18 -9.25
C ALA A 54 0.99 5.16 -8.39
N SER A 55 1.14 5.08 -7.06
CA SER A 55 0.47 5.97 -6.11
C SER A 55 0.91 7.42 -6.22
N MET A 56 2.21 7.65 -6.47
CA MET A 56 2.76 8.99 -6.69
C MET A 56 2.25 9.60 -7.99
N VAL A 57 2.24 8.82 -9.08
CA VAL A 57 1.70 9.26 -10.39
C VAL A 57 0.21 9.60 -10.30
N LEU A 58 -0.57 8.79 -9.55
CA LEU A 58 -1.99 9.03 -9.31
C LEU A 58 -2.27 10.13 -8.28
N ARG A 59 -1.23 10.61 -7.56
CA ARG A 59 -1.33 11.61 -6.48
C ARG A 59 -2.33 11.21 -5.39
N CYS A 60 -2.29 9.94 -4.98
CA CYS A 60 -3.13 9.42 -3.91
C CYS A 60 -2.35 9.41 -2.58
N ASP A 61 -2.53 10.42 -1.73
CA ASP A 61 -1.78 10.58 -0.47
C ASP A 61 -1.92 9.39 0.48
N ASP A 62 -3.11 8.80 0.56
CA ASP A 62 -3.34 7.60 1.38
C ASP A 62 -2.62 6.37 0.78
N CYS A 63 -2.59 6.24 -0.54
CA CYS A 63 -1.88 5.16 -1.22
C CYS A 63 -0.36 5.32 -1.06
N ILE A 64 0.16 6.54 -1.20
CA ILE A 64 1.57 6.88 -0.96
C ILE A 64 1.95 6.54 0.49
N SER A 65 1.13 6.98 1.47
CA SER A 65 1.40 6.70 2.88
C SER A 65 1.39 5.20 3.19
N TYR A 66 0.48 4.45 2.56
CA TYR A 66 0.43 2.99 2.68
C TYR A 66 1.68 2.34 2.09
N HIS A 67 2.02 2.61 0.83
CA HIS A 67 3.15 1.96 0.18
C HIS A 67 4.50 2.39 0.78
N VAL A 68 4.66 3.62 1.30
CA VAL A 68 5.87 3.99 2.05
C VAL A 68 6.04 3.12 3.30
N ALA A 69 4.94 2.86 4.04
CA ALA A 69 4.98 1.98 5.21
C ALA A 69 5.32 0.53 4.81
N GLN A 70 4.65 0.00 3.79
CA GLN A 70 4.90 -1.36 3.29
C GLN A 70 6.32 -1.53 2.72
N CYS A 71 6.82 -0.57 1.95
CA CYS A 71 8.21 -0.56 1.46
C CYS A 71 9.21 -0.63 2.61
N LYS A 72 8.98 0.15 3.69
CA LYS A 72 9.83 0.13 4.87
C LYS A 72 9.81 -1.24 5.57
N GLU A 73 8.62 -1.84 5.72
CA GLU A 73 8.48 -3.19 6.28
C GLU A 73 9.16 -4.26 5.42
N ALA A 74 9.12 -4.10 4.09
CA ALA A 74 9.80 -4.96 3.13
C ALA A 74 11.32 -4.73 3.02
N GLY A 75 11.90 -3.80 3.81
CA GLY A 75 13.34 -3.56 3.85
C GLY A 75 13.88 -2.70 2.69
N VAL A 76 13.05 -1.83 2.12
CA VAL A 76 13.51 -0.80 1.18
C VAL A 76 14.44 0.18 1.89
N THR A 77 15.61 0.42 1.32
CA THR A 77 16.60 1.36 1.85
C THR A 77 16.27 2.80 1.47
N ARG A 78 16.91 3.75 2.14
CA ARG A 78 16.74 5.17 1.81
C ARG A 78 17.16 5.45 0.38
N GLU A 79 18.26 4.85 -0.08
CA GLU A 79 18.80 5.00 -1.42
C GLU A 79 17.81 4.51 -2.48
N GLU A 80 17.22 3.33 -2.27
CA GLU A 80 16.22 2.75 -3.17
C GLU A 80 14.95 3.61 -3.26
N PHE A 81 14.52 4.22 -2.14
CA PHE A 81 13.42 5.18 -2.17
C PHE A 81 13.74 6.37 -3.11
N PHE A 82 14.93 6.97 -2.97
CA PHE A 82 15.30 8.11 -3.81
C PHE A 82 15.51 7.75 -5.27
N GLU A 83 16.04 6.56 -5.58
CA GLU A 83 16.08 6.05 -6.96
C GLU A 83 14.65 5.89 -7.51
N THR A 84 13.74 5.32 -6.71
CA THR A 84 12.33 5.15 -7.09
C THR A 84 11.63 6.49 -7.34
N PHE A 85 11.90 7.51 -6.52
CA PHE A 85 11.31 8.85 -6.67
C PHE A 85 11.82 9.61 -7.89
N SER A 86 12.94 9.19 -8.47
CA SER A 86 13.55 9.84 -9.63
C SER A 86 12.98 9.39 -10.98
N VAL A 87 12.11 8.37 -10.97
CA VAL A 87 11.46 7.78 -12.15
C VAL A 87 9.99 8.20 -12.18
#